data_AF-A0A6M3LRZ3-F1
#
_entry.id   AF-A0A6M3LRZ3-F1
#
_cell.length_a   1.000
_cell.length_b   1.000
_cell.length_c   1.000
_cell.angle_alpha   90.00
_cell.angle_beta   90.00
_cell.angle_gamma   90.00
#
_symmetry.space_group_name_H-M   'P 1'
#
loop_
_entity.id
_entity.type
_entity.pdbx_description
1 polymer ?
#
loop_
_entity_poly.entity_id
_entity_poly.type
_entity_poly.pdbx_seq_one_letter_code
_entity_poly.pdbx_strand_id
1 'polypeptide(L)' 'MELKELGNKVKEQREYLKKRWRENYAFAKSLGFSAGEASVLSKTSKEEIYRLAQERREHDINE' A
#
# COMPACT_ATOMS: atom_id res chain seq x y z
N MET A 1 26.93 15.34 -12.29
CA MET A 1 25.95 14.96 -11.26
C MET A 1 26.73 14.30 -10.14
N GLU A 2 26.91 15.01 -9.02
CA GLU A 2 27.77 14.55 -7.91
C GLU A 2 27.08 13.42 -7.13
N LEU A 3 27.86 12.46 -6.62
CA LEU A 3 27.37 11.35 -5.78
C LEU A 3 26.47 11.81 -4.61
N LYS A 4 26.68 13.04 -4.14
CA LYS A 4 25.90 13.69 -3.08
C LYS A 4 24.46 13.99 -3.52
N GLU A 5 24.25 14.47 -4.75
CA GLU A 5 22.92 14.70 -5.31
C GLU A 5 22.15 13.40 -5.49
N LEU A 6 22.83 12.34 -5.94
CA LEU A 6 22.25 11.01 -6.08
C LEU A 6 21.81 10.44 -4.71
N GLY A 7 22.66 10.59 -3.68
CA GLY A 7 22.33 10.16 -2.32
C GLY A 7 21.09 10.86 -1.74
N ASN A 8 20.91 12.15 -2.03
CA ASN A 8 19.73 12.90 -1.58
C ASN A 8 18.46 12.43 -2.30
N LYS A 9 18.49 12.23 -3.62
CA LYS A 9 17.35 11.72 -4.39
C LYS A 9 16.89 10.33 -3.90
N VAL A 10 17.82 9.45 -3.57
CA VAL A 10 17.49 8.12 -3.03
C VAL A 10 16.81 8.21 -1.66
N LYS A 11 17.23 9.13 -0.79
CA LYS A 11 16.58 9.37 0.51
C LYS A 11 15.15 9.87 0.36
N GLU A 12 14.93 10.84 -0.52
CA GLU A 12 13.61 11.40 -0.81
C GLU A 12 12.65 10.33 -1.35
N GLN A 13 13.10 9.51 -2.30
CA GLN A 13 12.30 8.39 -2.81
C GLN A 13 11.96 7.37 -1.73
N ARG A 14 12.90 7.05 -0.83
CA ARG A 14 12.64 6.14 0.30
C ARG A 14 11.58 6.69 1.24
N GLU A 15 11.65 7.96 1.60
CA GLU A 15 10.66 8.58 2.49
C GLU A 15 9.27 8.67 1.82
N TYR A 16 9.23 8.98 0.53
CA TYR A 16 8.00 8.92 -0.27
C TYR A 16 7.38 7.51 -0.25
N LEU A 17 8.16 6.47 -0.52
CA LEU A 17 7.68 5.08 -0.51
C LEU A 17 7.19 4.66 0.87
N LYS A 18 7.90 5.00 1.95
CA LYS A 18 7.47 4.72 3.32
C LYS A 18 6.15 5.41 3.66
N LYS A 19 5.97 6.67 3.24
CA LYS A 19 4.71 7.39 3.43
C LYS A 19 3.58 6.67 2.69
N ARG A 20 3.79 6.34 1.41
CA ARG A 20 2.82 5.61 0.59
C ARG A 20 2.44 4.26 1.20
N TRP A 21 3.40 3.48 1.68
CA TRP A 21 3.12 2.18 2.31
C TRP A 21 2.30 2.32 3.59
N ARG A 22 2.59 3.33 4.42
CA ARG A 22 1.77 3.60 5.63
C ARG A 22 0.33 3.96 5.28
N GLU A 23 0.14 4.80 4.26
CA GLU A 23 -1.20 5.15 3.79
C GLU A 23 -1.94 3.93 3.23
N ASN A 24 -1.28 3.10 2.43
CA ASN A 24 -1.88 1.90 1.85
C ASN A 24 -2.21 0.85 2.91
N TYR A 25 -1.35 0.70 3.92
CA TYR A 25 -1.64 -0.15 5.08
C TYR A 25 -2.91 0.31 5.80
N ALA A 26 -3.00 1.61 6.13
CA ALA A 26 -4.17 2.17 6.80
C ALA A 26 -5.44 2.03 5.95
N PHE A 27 -5.32 2.24 4.64
CA PHE A 27 -6.41 2.05 3.69
C PHE A 27 -6.89 0.60 3.65
N ALA A 28 -5.99 -0.38 3.52
CA ALA A 28 -6.34 -1.80 3.59
C ALA A 28 -7.02 -2.16 4.93
N LYS A 29 -6.50 -1.64 6.06
CA LYS A 29 -7.14 -1.82 7.37
C LYS A 29 -8.57 -1.28 7.42
N SER A 30 -8.83 -0.11 6.83
CA SER A 30 -10.18 0.48 6.77
C SER A 30 -11.17 -0.32 5.90
N LEU A 31 -10.66 -1.12 4.97
CA LEU A 31 -11.47 -1.98 4.10
C LEU A 31 -11.74 -3.37 4.70
N GLY A 32 -11.29 -3.63 5.93
CA GLY A 32 -11.57 -4.86 6.66
C GLY A 32 -10.46 -5.92 6.57
N PHE A 33 -9.35 -5.65 5.88
CA PHE A 33 -8.22 -6.59 5.85
C PHE A 33 -7.58 -6.75 7.23
N SER A 34 -7.09 -7.96 7.51
CA SER A 34 -6.29 -8.26 8.71
C SER A 34 -4.97 -7.49 8.69
N ALA A 35 -4.27 -7.44 9.83
CA ALA A 35 -2.97 -6.78 9.90
C ALA A 35 -1.91 -7.44 8.99
N GLY A 36 -1.97 -8.77 8.83
CA GLY A 36 -1.08 -9.52 7.94
C GLY A 36 -1.33 -9.20 6.47
N GLU A 37 -2.60 -9.25 6.03
CA GLU A 37 -2.99 -8.90 4.67
C GLU A 37 -2.65 -7.43 4.36
N ALA A 38 -3.00 -6.50 5.25
CA ALA A 38 -2.69 -5.08 5.09
C ALA A 38 -1.17 -4.81 4.96
N SER A 39 -0.32 -5.58 5.65
CA SER A 39 1.14 -5.48 5.53
C SER A 39 1.62 -5.87 4.13
N VAL A 40 1.07 -6.93 3.55
CA VAL A 40 1.38 -7.37 2.18
C VAL A 40 0.86 -6.34 1.17
N LEU A 41 -0.40 -5.93 1.32
CA LEU A 41 -1.09 -4.97 0.46
C LEU A 41 -0.50 -3.56 0.52
N SER A 42 0.16 -3.17 1.61
CA SER A 42 0.81 -1.86 1.72
C SER A 42 1.79 -1.55 0.58
N LYS A 43 2.36 -2.59 -0.03
CA LYS A 43 3.34 -2.50 -1.12
C LYS A 43 2.71 -2.39 -2.51
N THR A 44 1.42 -2.65 -2.67
CA THR A 44 0.68 -2.54 -3.93
C THR A 44 0.04 -1.15 -4.09
N SER A 45 -0.70 -0.91 -5.17
CA SER A 45 -1.41 0.36 -5.40
C SER A 45 -2.75 0.42 -4.65
N LYS A 46 -3.27 1.63 -4.39
CA LYS A 46 -4.58 1.77 -3.72
C LYS A 46 -5.72 1.18 -4.54
N GLU A 47 -5.63 1.29 -5.87
CA GLU A 47 -6.60 0.75 -6.82
C GLU A 47 -6.70 -0.78 -6.69
N GLU A 48 -5.56 -1.45 -6.56
CA GLU A 48 -5.50 -2.89 -6.39
C GLU A 48 -6.07 -3.34 -5.05
N ILE A 49 -5.74 -2.62 -3.97
CA ILE A 49 -6.32 -2.88 -2.64
C ILE A 49 -7.85 -2.75 -2.68
N TYR A 50 -8.35 -1.73 -3.38
CA TYR A 50 -9.78 -1.49 -3.51
C TYR A 50 -10.46 -2.58 -4.36
N ARG A 51 -9.86 -2.99 -5.48
CA ARG A 51 -10.35 -4.09 -6.32
C ARG A 51 -10.51 -5.38 -5.51
N LEU A 52 -9.47 -5.76 -4.78
CA LEU A 52 -9.49 -6.96 -3.92
C LEU A 52 -10.55 -6.88 -2.81
N ALA A 53 -10.78 -5.68 -2.26
CA ALA A 53 -11.83 -5.50 -1.26
C ALA A 53 -13.25 -5.66 -1.84
N GLN A 54 -13.47 -5.27 -3.11
CA GLN A 54 -14.75 -5.50 -3.79
C GLN A 54 -14.97 -6.99 -4.07
N GLU A 55 -13.96 -7.67 -4.62
CA GLU A 55 -14.04 -9.11 -4.92
C GLU A 55 -14.37 -9.95 -3.68
N ARG A 56 -13.79 -9.60 -2.53
CA ARG A 56 -14.10 -10.25 -1.25
C ARG A 56 -15.56 -10.06 -0.83
N ARG A 57 -16.08 -8.83 -0.97
CA ARG A 57 -17.48 -8.53 -0.64
C ARG A 57 -18.45 -9.26 -1.57
N GLU A 58 -18.13 -9.35 -2.86
CA GLU A 58 -18.95 -10.08 -3.82
C GLU A 58 -18.96 -11.58 -3.53
N HIS A 59 -17.84 -12.15 -3.07
CA HIS A 59 -17.79 -13.54 -2.64
C HIS A 59 -18.68 -13.79 -1.41
N ASP A 60 -18.59 -12.93 -0.40
CA ASP A 60 -19.36 -13.05 0.85
C ASP A 60 -20.88 -12.85 0.65
N ILE A 61 -21.31 -12.19 -0.43
CA ILE A 61 -22.74 -12.01 -0.77
C ILE A 61 -23.33 -13.22 -1.51
N ASN A 62 -22.49 -14.01 -2.18
CA ASN A 62 -22.90 -15.13 -3.02
C ASN A 62 -22.81 -16.50 -2.30
N GLU A 63 -22.39 -16.53 -1.03
CA GLU A 63 -22.44 -17.70 -0.12
C GLU A 63 -23.62 -17.60 0.86
#